data_AF-A0A9X3B5S7-F1
#
_entry.id   AF-A0A9X3B5S7-F1
#
_cell.length_a   1.000
_cell.length_b   1.000
_cell.length_c   1.000
_cell.angle_alpha   90.00
_cell.angle_beta   90.00
_cell.angle_gamma   90.00
#
_symmetry.space_group_name_H-M   'P 1'
#
loop_
_entity.id
_entity.type
_entity.pdbx_description
1 polymer ?
#
loop_
_entity_poly.entity_id
_entity_poly.type
_entity_poly.pdbx_seq_one_letter_code
_entity_poly.pdbx_strand_id
1 'polypeptide(L)'
;MFIIKTNTETDSYIGGLPVVPKGTSLPKSESGIPLTFFFTVKLPKNHKFFGYTLSFFSATGEFDENLSIPEMITTELKNAIIPSGFLKQYQKLFKVFFFKSETATTLEEVSNIKLQHLDFSDQETGDVFGWAGTSPKWVLEDESPSSYEGQPISFLLQVKNEQTFEILDTAPPQKEINIFGGEKDRKKRNYFFFNENEVFFFGRPSEKPDDNVYIITQCE
;
A
#
# COMPACT_ATOMS: atom_id res chain seq x y z
N MET A 1 -1.83 -13.08 11.31
CA MET A 1 -1.45 -13.99 10.23
C MET A 1 -0.40 -13.32 9.39
N PHE A 2 0.71 -14.00 9.13
CA PHE A 2 1.78 -13.49 8.29
C PHE A 2 1.38 -13.56 6.83
N ILE A 3 1.86 -12.59 6.06
CA ILE A 3 1.82 -12.60 4.60
C ILE A 3 3.24 -12.95 4.16
N ILE A 4 3.39 -14.08 3.48
CA ILE A 4 4.68 -14.64 3.09
C ILE A 4 4.77 -14.72 1.57
N LYS A 5 5.97 -14.54 1.02
CA LYS A 5 6.21 -14.74 -0.42
C LYS A 5 6.23 -16.23 -0.73
N THR A 6 5.63 -16.61 -1.84
CA THR A 6 5.51 -18.00 -2.29
C THR A 6 5.68 -18.14 -3.80
N ASN A 7 6.09 -19.32 -4.25
CA ASN A 7 6.13 -19.66 -5.68
C ASN A 7 4.81 -20.25 -6.18
N THR A 8 3.85 -20.49 -5.29
CA THR A 8 2.52 -20.97 -5.63
C THR A 8 1.66 -19.80 -6.10
N GLU A 9 0.94 -19.97 -7.20
CA GLU A 9 0.00 -18.97 -7.70
C GLU A 9 -1.14 -18.73 -6.69
N THR A 10 -1.39 -17.46 -6.40
CA THR A 10 -2.44 -17.01 -5.48
C THR A 10 -3.08 -15.70 -5.95
N ASP A 11 -4.24 -15.36 -5.37
CA ASP A 11 -4.96 -14.10 -5.61
C ASP A 11 -4.30 -12.86 -4.97
N SER A 12 -3.22 -13.04 -4.20
CA SER A 12 -2.46 -11.95 -3.56
C SER A 12 -1.05 -11.96 -4.11
N TYR A 13 -0.55 -10.82 -4.57
CA TYR A 13 0.76 -10.78 -5.22
C TYR A 13 1.33 -9.38 -5.28
N ILE A 14 2.64 -9.32 -5.41
CA ILE A 14 3.44 -8.15 -5.74
C ILE A 14 3.67 -8.12 -7.26
N GLY A 15 3.64 -6.94 -7.87
CA GLY A 15 3.90 -6.75 -9.29
C GLY A 15 2.87 -7.44 -10.20
N GLY A 16 3.23 -7.71 -11.45
CA GLY A 16 2.30 -8.36 -12.39
C GLY A 16 1.14 -7.47 -12.84
N LEU A 17 -0.04 -8.04 -13.03
CA LEU A 17 -1.21 -7.31 -13.55
C LEU A 17 -1.98 -6.61 -12.42
N PRO A 18 -2.27 -5.31 -12.51
CA PRO A 18 -3.02 -4.59 -11.51
C PRO A 18 -4.45 -5.11 -11.36
N VAL A 19 -4.92 -5.24 -10.11
CA VAL A 19 -6.33 -5.48 -9.78
C VAL A 19 -6.93 -4.19 -9.27
N VAL A 20 -8.10 -3.81 -9.79
CA VAL A 20 -8.80 -2.58 -9.43
C VAL A 20 -10.30 -2.82 -9.32
N PRO A 21 -11.08 -1.92 -8.69
CA PRO A 21 -12.53 -1.97 -8.76
C PRO A 21 -13.00 -1.81 -10.22
N LYS A 22 -14.06 -2.51 -10.60
CA LYS A 22 -14.66 -2.43 -11.94
C LYS A 22 -14.94 -0.97 -12.34
N GLY A 23 -14.56 -0.60 -13.56
CA GLY A 23 -14.76 0.74 -14.10
C GLY A 23 -13.66 1.74 -13.71
N THR A 24 -12.64 1.31 -12.98
CA THR A 24 -11.47 2.13 -12.65
C THR A 24 -10.41 2.00 -13.74
N SER A 25 -9.83 3.12 -14.18
CA SER A 25 -8.61 3.14 -14.98
C SER A 25 -7.37 3.03 -14.11
N LEU A 26 -6.19 2.89 -14.72
CA LEU A 26 -4.92 3.02 -13.99
C LEU A 26 -4.86 4.39 -13.28
N PRO A 27 -4.56 4.43 -11.97
CA PRO A 27 -4.51 5.69 -11.25
C PRO A 27 -3.29 6.51 -11.65
N LYS A 28 -3.41 7.82 -11.49
CA LYS A 28 -2.38 8.81 -11.79
C LYS A 28 -2.14 9.67 -10.55
N SER A 29 -0.95 10.22 -10.43
CA SER A 29 -0.64 11.25 -9.44
C SER A 29 -1.39 12.57 -9.73
N GLU A 30 -1.30 13.53 -8.81
CA GLU A 30 -1.80 14.90 -9.05
C GLU A 30 -1.16 15.55 -10.29
N SER A 31 0.08 15.20 -10.60
CA SER A 31 0.82 15.64 -11.80
C SER A 31 0.36 14.94 -13.09
N GLY A 32 -0.54 13.95 -12.99
CA GLY A 32 -1.05 13.19 -14.13
C GLY A 32 -0.13 12.04 -14.60
N ILE A 33 0.93 11.73 -13.84
CA ILE A 33 1.85 10.63 -14.15
C ILE A 33 1.22 9.31 -13.71
N PRO A 34 1.21 8.26 -14.54
CA PRO A 34 0.74 6.93 -14.13
C PRO A 34 1.46 6.41 -12.89
N LEU A 35 0.69 5.93 -11.92
CA LEU A 35 1.25 5.28 -10.73
C LEU A 35 1.60 3.83 -11.05
N THR A 36 2.72 3.35 -10.51
CA THR A 36 3.13 1.96 -10.63
C THR A 36 2.30 1.09 -9.67
N PHE A 37 1.80 -0.04 -10.14
CA PHE A 37 1.16 -1.04 -9.28
C PHE A 37 2.20 -1.82 -8.48
N PHE A 38 2.09 -1.81 -7.15
CA PHE A 38 3.03 -2.53 -6.28
C PHE A 38 2.50 -3.89 -5.87
N PHE A 39 1.28 -3.97 -5.33
CA PHE A 39 0.73 -5.23 -4.85
C PHE A 39 -0.79 -5.21 -4.73
N THR A 40 -1.35 -6.40 -4.69
CA THR A 40 -2.74 -6.67 -4.31
C THR A 40 -2.78 -7.74 -3.22
N VAL A 41 -3.68 -7.56 -2.26
CA VAL A 41 -3.91 -8.50 -1.15
C VAL A 41 -5.41 -8.76 -1.05
N LYS A 42 -5.82 -9.99 -1.35
CA LYS A 42 -7.18 -10.48 -1.13
C LYS A 42 -7.25 -11.08 0.28
N LEU A 43 -8.07 -10.49 1.14
CA LEU A 43 -8.07 -10.83 2.56
C LEU A 43 -8.69 -12.23 2.80
N PRO A 44 -8.05 -13.10 3.59
CA PRO A 44 -8.43 -14.50 3.74
C PRO A 44 -9.66 -14.67 4.64
N LYS A 45 -10.24 -15.87 4.66
CA LYS A 45 -11.50 -16.20 5.37
C LYS A 45 -11.50 -15.86 6.86
N ASN A 46 -10.37 -15.99 7.52
CA ASN A 46 -10.15 -15.71 8.93
C ASN A 46 -9.84 -14.23 9.21
N HIS A 47 -9.80 -13.37 8.19
CA HIS A 47 -9.67 -11.93 8.35
C HIS A 47 -11.06 -11.27 8.48
N LYS A 48 -11.18 -10.23 9.33
CA LYS A 48 -12.47 -9.53 9.59
C LYS A 48 -13.09 -8.90 8.33
N PHE A 49 -12.26 -8.60 7.33
CA PHE A 49 -12.67 -8.06 6.03
C PHE A 49 -12.55 -9.12 4.92
N PHE A 50 -12.81 -10.39 5.23
CA PHE A 50 -12.95 -11.42 4.22
C PHE A 50 -13.89 -10.98 3.10
N GLY A 51 -13.53 -11.27 1.85
CA GLY A 51 -14.27 -10.85 0.66
C GLY A 51 -13.92 -9.44 0.17
N TYR A 52 -12.92 -8.78 0.77
CA TYR A 52 -12.35 -7.53 0.29
C TYR A 52 -10.92 -7.72 -0.22
N THR A 53 -10.55 -6.87 -1.17
CA THR A 53 -9.22 -6.77 -1.78
C THR A 53 -8.68 -5.38 -1.55
N LEU A 54 -7.40 -5.29 -1.18
CA LEU A 54 -6.62 -4.06 -1.17
C LEU A 54 -5.65 -4.07 -2.35
N SER A 55 -5.58 -3.00 -3.12
CA SER A 55 -4.61 -2.84 -4.20
C SER A 55 -3.90 -1.50 -4.06
N PHE A 56 -2.57 -1.52 -4.17
CA PHE A 56 -1.71 -0.38 -3.87
C PHE A 56 -0.89 0.04 -5.09
N PHE A 57 -0.86 1.35 -5.34
CA PHE A 57 -0.13 1.99 -6.41
C PHE A 57 0.70 3.15 -5.85
N SER A 58 1.90 3.38 -6.38
CA SER A 58 2.73 4.51 -5.98
C SER A 58 3.56 5.07 -7.13
N ALA A 59 3.90 6.34 -7.02
CA ALA A 59 4.75 7.06 -7.93
C ALA A 59 6.17 6.50 -7.86
N THR A 60 6.72 6.19 -9.02
CA THR A 60 8.13 5.82 -9.17
C THR A 60 8.84 6.77 -10.14
N GLY A 61 8.09 7.48 -10.99
CA GLY A 61 8.61 8.39 -12.00
C GLY A 61 8.73 9.86 -11.58
N GLU A 62 8.31 10.21 -10.36
CA GLU A 62 8.43 11.54 -9.76
C GLU A 62 8.71 11.42 -8.26
N PHE A 63 9.23 12.49 -7.66
CA PHE A 63 9.56 12.51 -6.24
C PHE A 63 9.27 13.88 -5.62
N ASP A 64 8.60 13.89 -4.47
CA ASP A 64 8.47 15.06 -3.61
C ASP A 64 8.92 14.65 -2.21
N GLU A 65 9.88 15.40 -1.64
CA GLU A 65 10.43 15.13 -0.31
C GLU A 65 9.34 15.12 0.76
N ASN A 66 8.36 16.03 0.65
CA ASN A 66 7.26 16.18 1.59
C ASN A 66 6.22 15.07 1.47
N LEU A 67 6.23 14.31 0.36
CA LEU A 67 5.29 13.23 0.06
C LEU A 67 5.98 11.87 -0.11
N SER A 68 7.24 11.78 0.33
CA SER A 68 8.04 10.55 0.31
C SER A 68 7.49 9.48 1.28
N ILE A 69 6.74 9.92 2.28
CA ILE A 69 5.84 9.13 3.11
C ILE A 69 4.43 9.74 3.05
N PRO A 70 3.37 8.98 3.38
CA PRO A 70 2.02 9.53 3.47
C PRO A 70 1.97 10.66 4.49
N GLU A 71 1.22 11.71 4.17
CA GLU A 71 0.94 12.79 5.12
C GLU A 71 0.28 12.20 6.38
N MET A 72 0.85 12.53 7.54
CA MET A 72 0.34 12.12 8.85
C MET A 72 -0.57 13.24 9.39
N ILE A 73 -1.69 12.86 10.02
CA ILE A 73 -2.52 13.85 10.72
C ILE A 73 -1.73 14.51 11.86
N THR A 74 -1.97 15.80 12.10
CA THR A 74 -1.18 16.61 13.03
C THR A 74 -1.61 16.50 14.50
N THR A 75 -2.64 15.71 14.80
CA THR A 75 -3.10 15.45 16.17
C THR A 75 -2.34 14.28 16.77
N GLU A 76 -2.48 14.05 18.08
CA GLU A 76 -2.08 12.76 18.68
C GLU A 76 -2.72 11.61 17.89
N LEU A 77 -1.90 10.70 17.37
CA LEU A 77 -2.34 9.67 16.43
C LEU A 77 -3.22 8.62 17.10
N LYS A 78 -2.91 8.30 18.36
CA LYS A 78 -3.67 7.32 19.13
C LYS A 78 -5.12 7.77 19.31
N ASN A 79 -6.04 6.92 18.88
CA ASN A 79 -7.49 7.19 18.87
C ASN A 79 -7.90 8.42 18.04
N ALA A 80 -7.05 8.89 17.13
CA ALA A 80 -7.34 10.08 16.36
C ALA A 80 -8.61 9.94 15.52
N ILE A 81 -9.35 11.03 15.41
CA ILE A 81 -10.47 11.15 14.48
C ILE A 81 -9.90 11.78 13.21
N ILE A 82 -9.84 10.98 12.14
CA ILE A 82 -9.32 11.44 10.84
C ILE A 82 -10.27 12.52 10.32
N PRO A 83 -9.77 13.73 9.99
CA PRO A 83 -10.59 14.83 9.47
C PRO A 83 -11.33 14.44 8.19
N SER A 84 -12.59 14.85 8.05
CA SER A 84 -13.37 14.57 6.83
C SER A 84 -12.68 15.12 5.58
N GLY A 85 -12.65 14.33 4.52
CA GLY A 85 -11.98 14.68 3.26
C GLY A 85 -10.47 14.46 3.25
N PHE A 86 -9.83 14.18 4.39
CA PHE A 86 -8.39 13.93 4.47
C PHE A 86 -7.96 12.77 3.57
N LEU A 87 -8.67 11.64 3.60
CA LEU A 87 -8.30 10.45 2.80
C LEU A 87 -8.41 10.65 1.28
N LYS A 88 -9.15 11.68 0.83
CA LYS A 88 -9.21 12.07 -0.59
C LYS A 88 -8.00 12.90 -1.00
N GLN A 89 -7.48 13.72 -0.09
CA GLN A 89 -6.47 14.74 -0.39
C GLN A 89 -5.05 14.22 -0.20
N TYR A 90 -4.83 13.26 0.70
CA TYR A 90 -3.48 12.82 1.05
C TYR A 90 -2.84 11.82 0.06
N GLN A 91 -3.65 11.20 -0.80
CA GLN A 91 -3.22 10.22 -1.80
C GLN A 91 -2.70 10.89 -3.07
N LYS A 92 -1.60 11.65 -2.95
CA LYS A 92 -1.06 12.48 -4.04
C LYS A 92 -0.08 11.76 -4.95
N LEU A 93 0.87 11.04 -4.33
CA LEU A 93 1.89 10.23 -5.00
C LEU A 93 1.62 8.72 -4.87
N PHE A 94 0.47 8.35 -4.34
CA PHE A 94 0.06 6.96 -4.24
C PHE A 94 -1.46 6.85 -4.33
N LYS A 95 -1.94 5.63 -4.54
CA LYS A 95 -3.36 5.32 -4.54
C LYS A 95 -3.59 3.96 -3.92
N VAL A 96 -4.58 3.88 -3.04
CA VAL A 96 -5.05 2.63 -2.46
C VAL A 96 -6.50 2.43 -2.85
N PHE A 97 -6.80 1.24 -3.37
CA PHE A 97 -8.17 0.79 -3.51
C PHE A 97 -8.45 -0.28 -2.47
N PHE A 98 -9.54 -0.12 -1.72
CA PHE A 98 -10.07 -1.14 -0.83
C PHE A 98 -11.54 -1.40 -1.17
N PHE A 99 -11.82 -2.56 -1.74
CA PHE A 99 -13.09 -2.84 -2.41
C PHE A 99 -13.50 -4.31 -2.26
N LYS A 100 -14.77 -4.62 -2.53
CA LYS A 100 -15.26 -6.00 -2.52
C LYS A 100 -14.60 -6.78 -3.64
N SER A 101 -14.03 -7.95 -3.34
CA SER A 101 -13.31 -8.78 -4.31
C SER A 101 -14.20 -9.23 -5.47
N GLU A 102 -15.52 -9.35 -5.29
CA GLU A 102 -16.47 -9.67 -6.36
C GLU A 102 -16.58 -8.58 -7.44
N THR A 103 -16.18 -7.35 -7.11
CA THR A 103 -16.17 -6.20 -8.03
C THR A 103 -14.82 -5.99 -8.70
N ALA A 104 -13.87 -6.89 -8.47
CA ALA A 104 -12.52 -6.80 -9.03
C ALA A 104 -12.51 -6.90 -10.56
N THR A 105 -11.57 -6.20 -11.18
CA THR A 105 -11.21 -6.36 -12.58
C THR A 105 -9.69 -6.22 -12.70
N THR A 106 -9.09 -7.05 -13.53
CA THR A 106 -7.65 -7.00 -13.82
C THR A 106 -7.42 -6.08 -15.02
N LEU A 107 -6.46 -5.17 -14.90
CA LEU A 107 -6.00 -4.33 -16.01
C LEU A 107 -4.95 -5.09 -16.83
N GLU A 108 -4.92 -4.85 -18.14
CA GLU A 108 -3.95 -5.48 -19.05
C GLU A 108 -2.55 -4.83 -19.00
N GLU A 109 -2.42 -3.68 -18.36
CA GLU A 109 -1.16 -2.95 -18.23
C GLU A 109 -0.26 -3.63 -17.19
N VAL A 110 0.85 -4.22 -17.65
CA VAL A 110 1.79 -4.95 -16.77
C VAL A 110 2.57 -3.95 -15.89
N SER A 111 2.65 -4.26 -14.60
CA SER A 111 3.48 -3.49 -13.67
C SER A 111 4.97 -3.55 -14.04
N ASN A 112 5.68 -2.48 -13.72
CA ASN A 112 7.14 -2.43 -13.75
C ASN A 112 7.81 -3.37 -12.73
N ILE A 113 7.06 -3.87 -11.74
CA ILE A 113 7.55 -4.79 -10.70
C ILE A 113 7.30 -6.24 -11.12
N LYS A 114 8.30 -7.10 -10.91
CA LYS A 114 8.22 -8.55 -11.18
C LYS A 114 7.13 -9.20 -10.33
N LEU A 115 6.41 -10.15 -10.93
CA LEU A 115 5.37 -10.90 -10.24
C LEU A 115 5.98 -11.76 -9.13
N GLN A 116 5.45 -11.63 -7.92
CA GLN A 116 5.78 -12.47 -6.78
C GLN A 116 4.50 -12.74 -5.98
N HIS A 117 4.09 -14.01 -5.91
CA HIS A 117 2.87 -14.39 -5.20
C HIS A 117 3.05 -14.31 -3.67
N LEU A 118 1.93 -14.07 -3.00
CA LEU A 118 1.80 -13.93 -1.56
C LEU A 118 0.80 -14.95 -1.03
N ASP A 119 1.14 -15.61 0.06
CA ASP A 119 0.26 -16.53 0.79
C ASP A 119 0.16 -16.13 2.26
N PHE A 120 -0.80 -16.72 2.97
CA PHE A 120 -1.06 -16.46 4.37
C PHE A 120 -0.63 -17.64 5.24
N SER A 121 0.12 -17.34 6.30
CA SER A 121 0.61 -18.34 7.25
C SER A 121 0.35 -17.92 8.70
N ASP A 122 0.11 -18.89 9.58
CA ASP A 122 0.06 -18.66 11.02
C ASP A 122 1.46 -18.59 11.65
N GLN A 123 2.49 -19.00 10.90
CA GLN A 123 3.89 -19.02 11.33
C GLN A 123 4.72 -17.98 10.59
N GLU A 124 5.70 -17.41 11.29
CA GLU A 124 6.68 -16.49 10.70
C GLU A 124 7.77 -17.30 9.99
N THR A 125 7.47 -17.78 8.78
CA THR A 125 8.38 -18.65 8.02
C THR A 125 8.63 -18.11 6.63
N GLY A 126 9.88 -18.22 6.17
CA GLY A 126 10.27 -17.77 4.82
C GLY A 126 10.47 -16.26 4.74
N ASP A 127 10.30 -15.72 3.53
CA ASP A 127 10.39 -14.29 3.26
C ASP A 127 9.04 -13.62 3.56
N VAL A 128 8.98 -12.87 4.66
CA VAL A 128 7.78 -12.23 5.18
C VAL A 128 7.59 -10.88 4.49
N PHE A 129 6.47 -10.75 3.78
CA PHE A 129 6.04 -9.48 3.19
C PHE A 129 5.34 -8.58 4.23
N GLY A 130 4.57 -9.17 5.13
CA GLY A 130 3.76 -8.39 6.05
C GLY A 130 2.93 -9.20 7.04
N TRP A 131 1.92 -8.56 7.62
CA TRP A 131 1.03 -9.15 8.61
C TRP A 131 -0.40 -8.63 8.47
N ALA A 132 -1.38 -9.54 8.46
CA ALA A 132 -2.82 -9.26 8.43
C ALA A 132 -3.52 -9.96 9.60
N GLY A 133 -3.02 -9.74 10.82
CA GLY A 133 -3.70 -10.21 12.05
C GLY A 133 -4.81 -9.30 12.52
N THR A 134 -5.28 -9.55 13.75
CA THR A 134 -6.35 -8.78 14.39
C THR A 134 -5.93 -7.36 14.75
N SER A 135 -4.66 -7.16 15.12
CA SER A 135 -4.07 -5.88 15.47
C SER A 135 -2.70 -5.69 14.81
N PRO A 136 -2.24 -4.44 14.66
CA PRO A 136 -0.87 -4.14 14.26
C PRO A 136 0.15 -4.80 15.20
N LYS A 137 1.31 -5.16 14.64
CA LYS A 137 2.55 -5.38 15.39
C LYS A 137 3.37 -4.09 15.30
N TRP A 138 3.12 -3.19 16.23
CA TRP A 138 3.77 -1.87 16.28
C TRP A 138 5.28 -1.97 16.44
N VAL A 139 5.98 -1.02 15.81
CA VAL A 139 7.43 -0.85 15.95
C VAL A 139 7.71 0.08 17.13
N LEU A 140 6.96 1.17 17.21
CA LEU A 140 6.99 2.13 18.31
C LEU A 140 5.71 1.99 19.17
N GLU A 141 5.11 3.10 19.58
CA GLU A 141 3.81 3.13 20.24
C GLU A 141 2.62 2.87 19.31
N ASP A 142 1.47 2.62 19.92
CA ASP A 142 0.19 2.45 19.25
C ASP A 142 -0.37 3.78 18.76
N GLU A 143 -0.41 3.93 17.43
CA GLU A 143 -0.89 5.11 16.72
C GLU A 143 -2.24 4.85 16.02
N SER A 144 -2.98 3.81 16.43
CA SER A 144 -4.23 3.42 15.77
C SER A 144 -5.24 4.59 15.72
N PRO A 145 -5.74 4.98 14.55
CA PRO A 145 -6.84 5.92 14.45
C PRO A 145 -8.15 5.28 14.93
N SER A 146 -9.07 6.09 15.46
CA SER A 146 -10.38 5.60 15.92
C SER A 146 -11.43 5.58 14.82
N SER A 147 -11.51 6.65 14.02
CA SER A 147 -12.62 6.84 13.08
C SER A 147 -12.29 7.79 11.92
N TYR A 148 -13.06 7.67 10.84
CA TYR A 148 -13.09 8.61 9.71
C TYR A 148 -14.55 8.85 9.33
N GLU A 149 -14.94 10.12 9.17
CA GLU A 149 -16.34 10.53 8.89
C GLU A 149 -17.37 9.92 9.86
N GLY A 150 -17.00 9.85 11.15
CA GLY A 150 -17.86 9.29 12.20
C GLY A 150 -18.02 7.77 12.17
N GLN A 151 -17.32 7.07 11.28
CA GLN A 151 -17.34 5.61 11.18
C GLN A 151 -16.03 5.02 11.71
N PRO A 152 -16.07 3.88 12.44
CA PRO A 152 -14.87 3.19 12.88
C PRO A 152 -13.98 2.81 11.70
N ILE A 153 -12.68 3.03 11.86
CA ILE A 153 -11.66 2.53 10.95
C ILE A 153 -10.90 1.40 11.64
N SER A 154 -10.31 0.51 10.85
CA SER A 154 -9.90 -0.78 11.37
C SER A 154 -8.66 -1.28 10.65
N PHE A 155 -7.71 -1.85 11.40
CA PHE A 155 -6.49 -2.42 10.83
C PHE A 155 -6.82 -3.43 9.71
N LEU A 156 -6.13 -3.30 8.57
CA LEU A 156 -6.25 -4.15 7.39
C LEU A 156 -5.07 -5.11 7.29
N LEU A 157 -3.87 -4.53 7.22
CA LEU A 157 -2.61 -5.23 7.12
C LEU A 157 -1.47 -4.26 7.43
N GLN A 158 -0.29 -4.80 7.69
CA GLN A 158 0.96 -4.08 7.67
C GLN A 158 1.89 -4.70 6.64
N VAL A 159 2.68 -3.86 5.99
CA VAL A 159 3.80 -4.26 5.14
C VAL A 159 5.07 -4.01 5.95
N LYS A 160 5.93 -5.01 5.99
CA LYS A 160 7.20 -4.96 6.73
C LYS A 160 8.07 -3.82 6.21
N ASN A 161 8.91 -3.27 7.08
CA ASN A 161 10.00 -2.40 6.65
C ASN A 161 10.96 -3.15 5.70
N GLU A 162 11.86 -2.41 5.04
CA GLU A 162 12.92 -2.96 4.16
C GLU A 162 12.42 -3.80 2.98
N GLN A 163 11.12 -3.75 2.65
CA GLN A 163 10.59 -4.42 1.47
C GLN A 163 11.14 -3.75 0.22
N THR A 164 11.84 -4.55 -0.57
CA THR A 164 12.32 -4.15 -1.89
C THR A 164 11.56 -4.88 -2.98
N PHE A 165 11.26 -4.15 -4.04
CA PHE A 165 10.45 -4.62 -5.14
C PHE A 165 11.36 -4.79 -6.35
N GLU A 166 11.57 -6.04 -6.76
CA GLU A 166 12.37 -6.34 -7.94
C GLU A 166 11.64 -5.86 -9.20
N ILE A 167 12.35 -5.14 -10.07
CA ILE A 167 11.75 -4.53 -11.26
C ILE A 167 12.14 -5.27 -12.53
N LEU A 168 11.32 -5.15 -13.57
CA LEU A 168 11.63 -5.64 -14.91
C LEU A 168 12.86 -4.93 -15.49
N ASP A 169 13.59 -5.59 -16.39
CA ASP A 169 14.79 -5.00 -17.00
C ASP A 169 14.49 -3.71 -17.79
N THR A 170 13.28 -3.60 -18.32
CA THR A 170 12.80 -2.42 -19.05
C THR A 170 12.20 -1.34 -18.14
N ALA A 171 11.99 -1.63 -16.85
CA ALA A 171 11.39 -0.66 -15.93
C ALA A 171 12.32 0.55 -15.72
N PRO A 172 11.78 1.78 -15.70
CA PRO A 172 12.55 2.97 -15.38
C PRO A 172 13.01 2.92 -13.90
N PRO A 173 14.14 3.56 -13.55
CA PRO A 173 14.54 3.68 -12.15
C PRO A 173 13.53 4.53 -11.35
N GLN A 174 13.44 4.29 -10.04
CA GLN A 174 12.67 5.14 -9.14
C GLN A 174 13.35 6.50 -8.98
N LYS A 175 12.58 7.59 -8.91
CA LYS A 175 13.08 8.91 -8.53
C LYS A 175 13.34 9.00 -7.02
N GLU A 176 14.44 9.61 -6.63
CA GLU A 176 14.82 9.87 -5.24
C GLU A 176 15.48 11.25 -5.09
N ILE A 177 15.60 11.74 -3.85
CA ILE A 177 16.24 13.03 -3.58
C ILE A 177 17.73 13.03 -3.92
N ASN A 178 18.18 14.11 -4.53
CA ASN A 178 19.59 14.41 -4.71
C ASN A 178 20.14 15.11 -3.46
N ILE A 179 21.39 14.81 -3.08
CA ILE A 179 22.06 15.38 -1.89
C ILE A 179 22.22 16.91 -1.96
N PHE A 180 22.06 17.49 -3.15
CA PHE A 180 22.11 18.93 -3.40
C PHE A 180 20.72 19.54 -3.65
N GLY A 181 19.64 18.79 -3.41
CA GLY A 181 18.27 19.15 -3.76
C GLY A 181 17.87 18.73 -5.18
N GLY A 182 16.56 18.58 -5.40
CA GLY A 182 15.98 18.08 -6.64
C GLY A 182 15.96 16.55 -6.74
N GLU A 183 15.55 16.04 -7.90
CA GLU A 183 15.36 14.60 -8.14
C GLU A 183 16.55 14.00 -8.90
N LYS A 184 16.82 12.71 -8.64
CA LYS A 184 17.74 11.90 -9.43
C LYS A 184 17.19 10.48 -9.59
N ASP A 185 17.72 9.76 -10.56
CA ASP A 185 17.43 8.34 -10.71
C ASP A 185 18.15 7.53 -9.64
N ARG A 186 17.42 6.64 -8.97
CA ARG A 186 17.97 5.63 -8.08
C ARG A 186 18.92 4.73 -8.84
N LYS A 187 20.11 4.50 -8.28
CA LYS A 187 21.13 3.63 -8.89
C LYS A 187 20.85 2.14 -8.71
N LYS A 188 20.21 1.74 -7.61
CA LYS A 188 19.81 0.35 -7.37
C LYS A 188 18.62 0.00 -8.28
N ARG A 189 18.67 -1.17 -8.91
CA ARG A 189 17.62 -1.68 -9.81
C ARG A 189 16.48 -2.35 -9.03
N ASN A 190 15.84 -1.57 -8.16
CA ASN A 190 14.67 -1.96 -7.41
C ASN A 190 13.82 -0.72 -7.10
N TYR A 191 12.57 -0.93 -6.71
CA TYR A 191 11.77 0.10 -6.04
C TYR A 191 11.73 -0.19 -4.54
N PHE A 192 11.60 0.87 -3.74
CA PHE A 192 11.33 0.77 -2.31
C PHE A 192 10.02 1.48 -1.96
N PHE A 193 9.46 1.07 -0.82
CA PHE A 193 8.14 1.50 -0.38
C PHE A 193 8.26 2.41 0.84
N PHE A 194 7.70 3.63 0.76
CA PHE A 194 7.70 4.67 1.81
C PHE A 194 9.00 4.77 2.63
N ASN A 195 10.11 5.07 1.96
CA ASN A 195 11.44 5.18 2.57
C ASN A 195 11.88 3.97 3.40
N GLU A 196 11.40 2.77 3.03
CA GLU A 196 11.69 1.50 3.71
C GLU A 196 11.13 1.42 5.13
N ASN A 197 10.18 2.29 5.50
CA ASN A 197 9.47 2.27 6.79
C ASN A 197 8.53 1.05 6.92
N GLU A 198 8.17 0.70 8.15
CA GLU A 198 7.05 -0.23 8.39
C GLU A 198 5.74 0.53 8.12
N VAL A 199 4.82 -0.10 7.38
CA VAL A 199 3.62 0.57 6.86
C VAL A 199 2.37 -0.12 7.35
N PHE A 200 1.48 0.62 7.99
CA PHE A 200 0.24 0.10 8.57
C PHE A 200 -0.96 0.67 7.83
N PHE A 201 -1.85 -0.20 7.36
CA PHE A 201 -3.06 0.17 6.64
C PHE A 201 -4.26 0.03 7.56
N PHE A 202 -5.04 1.09 7.68
CA PHE A 202 -6.31 1.14 8.40
C PHE A 202 -7.40 1.48 7.41
N GLY A 203 -8.51 0.75 7.40
CA GLY A 203 -9.59 1.06 6.49
C GLY A 203 -10.97 0.65 6.96
N ARG A 204 -11.95 1.02 6.14
CA ARG A 204 -13.36 0.68 6.33
C ARG A 204 -14.01 0.31 4.99
N PRO A 205 -15.02 -0.57 4.97
CA PRO A 205 -15.89 -0.72 3.81
C PRO A 205 -16.51 0.63 3.42
N SER A 206 -16.55 0.91 2.13
CA SER A 206 -17.09 2.15 1.57
C SER A 206 -17.57 1.90 0.15
N GLU A 207 -18.60 2.65 -0.28
CA GLU A 207 -19.00 2.73 -1.69
C GLU A 207 -17.98 3.49 -2.55
N LYS A 208 -17.10 4.27 -1.91
CA LYS A 208 -15.96 4.95 -2.55
C LYS A 208 -14.69 4.15 -2.22
N PRO A 209 -14.23 3.29 -3.15
CA PRO A 209 -13.17 2.34 -2.86
C PRO A 209 -11.79 2.99 -2.69
N ASP A 210 -11.65 4.28 -2.97
CA ASP A 210 -10.40 5.02 -2.97
C ASP A 210 -10.33 6.15 -1.93
N ASP A 211 -11.26 6.14 -0.97
CA ASP A 211 -11.44 7.15 0.09
C ASP A 211 -11.78 6.45 1.42
N ASN A 212 -11.05 5.39 1.71
CA ASN A 212 -11.39 4.50 2.82
C ASN A 212 -10.21 3.78 3.45
N VAL A 213 -8.99 4.16 3.08
CA VAL A 213 -7.76 3.65 3.69
C VAL A 213 -6.91 4.83 4.16
N TYR A 214 -6.46 4.76 5.41
CA TYR A 214 -5.45 5.61 6.02
C TYR A 214 -4.17 4.78 6.20
N ILE A 215 -3.02 5.42 6.03
CA ILE A 215 -1.71 4.77 6.16
C ILE A 215 -0.94 5.47 7.26
N ILE A 216 -0.30 4.67 8.11
CA ILE A 216 0.69 5.10 9.09
C ILE A 216 2.03 4.49 8.70
N THR A 217 3.12 5.24 8.85
CA THR A 217 4.48 4.72 8.70
C THR A 217 5.26 4.90 9.99
N GLN A 218 5.99 3.88 10.41
CA GLN A 218 6.92 3.96 11.55
C GLN A 218 8.34 3.54 11.11
N CYS A 219 9.34 4.19 11.71
CA CYS A 219 10.76 3.87 11.57
C CYS A 219 11.37 3.80 12.98
N GLU A 220 12.29 2.87 13.20
CA GLU A 220 13.12 2.84 14.41
C GLU A 220 14.18 3.96 14.41
#